data_AF-A0A813KVW9-F1
#
_entry.id   AF-A0A813KVW9-F1
#
_cell.length_a   1.000
_cell.length_b   1.000
_cell.length_c   1.000
_cell.angle_alpha   90.00
_cell.angle_beta   90.00
_cell.angle_gamma   90.00
#
_symmetry.space_group_name_H-M   'P 1'
#
loop_
_entity.id
_entity.type
_entity.pdbx_description
1 polymer ?
#
loop_
_entity_poly.entity_id
_entity_poly.type
_entity_poly.pdbx_seq_one_letter_code
_entity_poly.pdbx_strand_id
1 'polypeptide(L)'
;QMANYPGRITSKANVPALAIRGIGGSSDKLALTLADSQGIADDASKYPEMEKITNFYGSSAGSSSCSIPIYWKSRTIEVRRLEQMDKDYDALNDAQNFQAKREAKMTADDLVGEAKRAKRQKKKDSKVKTEEMRKAAEGVNKFASGNFLEMMQKIDPKELEEQVRKAKEEAKAEAAKHVPSITVSQMKSSSNITFRDVDDF
;
A
#
# COMPACT_ATOMS: atom_id res chain seq x y z
N GLN A 1 45.83 14.53 20.86
CA GLN A 1 44.51 13.88 20.72
C GLN A 1 44.58 13.03 19.46
N MET A 2 44.66 11.70 19.60
CA MET A 2 44.82 10.76 18.47
C MET A 2 43.44 10.29 18.04
N ALA A 3 43.09 10.50 16.77
CA ALA A 3 41.80 10.10 16.21
C ALA A 3 41.78 8.58 15.99
N ASN A 4 40.88 7.91 16.71
CA ASN A 4 40.50 6.52 16.49
C ASN A 4 39.63 6.45 15.22
N TYR A 5 40.15 5.88 14.13
CA TYR A 5 39.33 5.46 13.00
C TYR A 5 38.83 4.02 13.25
N PRO A 6 37.52 3.76 13.21
CA PRO A 6 37.01 2.40 13.32
C PRO A 6 37.42 1.60 12.07
N GLY A 7 38.26 0.58 12.28
CA GLY A 7 38.64 -0.38 11.25
C GLY A 7 37.40 -1.02 10.62
N ARG A 8 37.26 -0.86 9.30
CA ARG A 8 36.26 -1.52 8.48
C ARG A 8 36.62 -3.01 8.41
N ILE A 9 35.93 -3.84 9.19
CA ILE A 9 36.07 -5.30 9.13
C ILE A 9 35.41 -5.77 7.83
N THR A 10 36.19 -5.88 6.76
CA THR A 10 35.74 -6.59 5.56
C THR A 10 35.92 -8.08 5.83
N SER A 11 34.86 -8.79 6.20
CA SER A 11 34.86 -10.25 6.19
C SER A 11 34.96 -10.72 4.74
N LYS A 12 36.19 -10.96 4.27
CA LYS A 12 36.51 -11.63 2.99
C LYS A 12 36.19 -13.14 3.07
N ALA A 13 34.98 -13.49 3.50
CA ALA A 13 34.48 -14.84 3.33
C ALA A 13 33.85 -14.91 1.94
N ASN A 14 34.70 -15.04 0.93
CA ASN A 14 34.30 -15.27 -0.46
C ASN A 14 33.87 -16.74 -0.62
N VAL A 15 32.83 -17.15 0.11
CA VAL A 15 32.22 -18.48 -0.07
C VAL A 15 31.18 -18.32 -1.17
N PRO A 16 31.38 -18.89 -2.37
CA PRO A 16 30.38 -18.78 -3.42
C PRO A 16 29.09 -19.41 -2.94
N ALA A 17 28.01 -18.62 -2.88
CA ALA A 17 26.69 -19.12 -2.53
C ALA A 17 26.22 -20.05 -3.66
N LEU A 18 26.44 -21.36 -3.48
CA LEU A 18 25.94 -22.40 -4.37
C LEU A 18 24.44 -22.55 -4.21
N ALA A 19 23.67 -21.94 -5.11
CA ALA A 19 22.24 -22.24 -5.24
C ALA A 19 22.08 -23.58 -5.97
N ILE A 20 21.86 -24.66 -5.21
CA ILE A 20 21.51 -25.96 -5.77
C ILE A 20 20.01 -25.95 -6.10
N ARG A 21 19.65 -25.66 -7.36
CA ARG A 21 18.27 -25.80 -7.83
C ARG A 21 18.08 -27.16 -8.48
N GLY A 22 17.53 -28.11 -7.72
CA GLY A 22 17.16 -29.43 -8.24
C GLY A 22 16.65 -30.36 -7.14
N ILE A 23 15.34 -30.68 -7.20
CA ILE A 23 14.78 -31.87 -6.56
C ILE A 23 15.16 -33.03 -7.49
N GLY A 24 16.37 -33.53 -7.38
CA GLY A 24 16.88 -34.58 -8.26
C GLY A 24 18.27 -35.03 -7.83
N GLY A 25 18.52 -36.33 -7.90
CA GLY A 25 19.73 -36.99 -7.40
C GLY A 25 21.05 -36.42 -7.93
N SER A 26 22.15 -36.88 -7.34
CA SER A 26 23.50 -36.30 -7.42
C SER A 26 24.12 -36.13 -8.82
N SER A 27 23.49 -36.61 -9.90
CA SER A 27 24.04 -36.58 -11.25
C SER A 27 23.73 -35.31 -12.06
N ASP A 28 22.68 -34.56 -11.73
CA ASP A 28 22.21 -33.42 -12.55
C ASP A 28 22.28 -32.07 -11.81
N LYS A 29 23.27 -31.88 -10.94
CA LYS A 29 23.49 -30.58 -10.27
C LYS A 29 24.30 -29.66 -11.17
N LEU A 30 23.61 -28.85 -11.96
CA LEU A 30 24.22 -27.68 -12.62
C LEU A 30 24.58 -26.65 -11.55
N ALA A 31 25.86 -26.58 -11.18
CA ALA A 31 26.39 -25.55 -10.32
C ALA A 31 26.40 -24.22 -11.09
N LEU A 32 25.35 -23.41 -10.92
CA LEU A 32 25.38 -22.02 -11.35
C LEU A 32 26.20 -21.24 -10.32
N THR A 33 27.38 -20.78 -10.72
CA THR A 33 28.07 -19.71 -9.99
C THR A 33 27.18 -18.47 -10.12
N LEU A 34 26.44 -18.16 -9.06
CA LEU A 34 25.80 -16.86 -8.93
C LEU A 34 26.94 -15.85 -8.88
N ALA A 35 27.24 -15.20 -10.00
CA ALA A 35 28.06 -14.00 -9.96
C ALA A 35 27.37 -13.06 -8.98
N ASP A 36 28.10 -12.61 -7.96
CA ASP A 36 27.58 -11.63 -7.00
C ASP A 36 26.89 -10.54 -7.79
N SER A 37 25.59 -10.42 -7.58
CA SER A 37 24.71 -9.62 -8.42
C SER A 37 25.20 -8.18 -8.39
N GLN A 38 26.01 -7.81 -9.38
CA GLN A 38 26.52 -6.46 -9.57
C GLN A 38 27.05 -5.90 -8.24
N GLY A 39 28.20 -6.39 -7.77
CA GLY A 39 28.94 -5.68 -6.72
C GLY A 39 28.94 -4.20 -7.09
N ILE A 40 28.42 -3.36 -6.16
CA ILE A 40 28.24 -1.90 -6.29
C ILE A 40 29.31 -1.43 -7.25
N ALA A 41 28.91 -1.07 -8.48
CA ALA A 41 29.87 -0.59 -9.45
C ALA A 41 30.54 0.58 -8.73
N ASP A 42 31.79 0.39 -8.32
CA ASP A 42 32.55 1.47 -7.75
C ASP A 42 32.51 2.52 -8.85
N ASP A 43 31.77 3.62 -8.62
CA ASP A 43 31.74 4.84 -9.44
C ASP A 43 33.11 5.53 -9.37
N ALA A 44 34.18 4.73 -9.41
CA ALA A 44 35.48 5.16 -9.84
C ALA A 44 35.27 5.61 -11.28
N SER A 45 35.11 6.93 -11.44
CA SER A 45 35.27 7.61 -12.71
C SER A 45 36.40 6.92 -13.45
N LYS A 46 36.15 6.49 -14.69
CA LYS A 46 37.09 5.69 -15.48
C LYS A 46 38.50 6.33 -15.57
N TYR A 47 38.60 7.61 -15.23
CA TYR A 47 39.82 8.38 -15.11
C TYR A 47 40.11 8.68 -13.64
N PRO A 48 41.30 8.31 -13.12
CA PRO A 48 41.69 8.68 -11.78
C PRO A 48 41.75 10.21 -11.66
N GLU A 49 41.03 10.76 -10.69
CA GLU A 49 41.16 12.16 -10.32
C GLU A 49 42.53 12.35 -9.66
N MET A 50 43.44 13.04 -10.36
CA MET A 50 44.73 13.37 -9.78
C MET A 50 44.57 14.56 -8.84
N GLU A 51 44.81 14.35 -7.54
CA GLU A 51 44.74 15.42 -6.52
C GLU A 51 45.72 16.57 -6.79
N LYS A 52 46.88 16.27 -7.38
CA LYS A 52 47.93 17.25 -7.67
C LYS A 52 48.47 17.09 -9.08
N ILE A 53 48.44 18.18 -9.84
CA ILE A 53 49.06 18.27 -11.17
C ILE A 53 50.46 18.86 -11.00
N THR A 54 51.50 18.07 -11.29
CA THR A 54 52.91 18.48 -11.16
C THR A 54 53.43 19.26 -12.37
N ASN A 55 52.74 19.20 -13.50
CA ASN A 55 53.15 19.83 -14.78
C ASN A 55 52.46 21.18 -15.00
N PHE A 56 52.42 22.05 -13.99
CA PHE A 56 51.92 23.40 -14.15
C PHE A 56 53.04 24.34 -14.61
N TYR A 57 52.78 25.07 -15.69
CA TYR A 57 53.59 26.20 -16.13
C TYR A 57 52.96 27.48 -15.61
N GLY A 58 53.77 28.51 -15.35
CA GLY A 58 53.31 29.77 -14.72
C GLY A 58 52.17 30.44 -15.48
N SER A 59 51.32 31.21 -14.78
CA SER A 59 50.08 31.79 -15.33
C SER A 59 50.28 32.74 -16.53
N SER A 60 51.49 33.27 -16.71
CA SER A 60 51.88 34.14 -17.83
C SER A 60 52.85 33.47 -18.82
N ALA A 61 53.11 32.16 -18.68
CA ALA A 61 53.91 31.43 -19.64
C ALA A 61 53.17 31.37 -20.99
N GLY A 62 53.88 31.63 -22.08
CA GLY A 62 53.33 31.51 -23.43
C GLY A 62 52.86 30.08 -23.73
N SER A 63 52.00 29.94 -24.73
CA SER A 63 51.55 28.63 -25.21
C SER A 63 52.72 27.84 -25.79
N SER A 64 53.11 26.76 -25.13
CA SER A 64 54.14 25.85 -25.63
C SER A 64 53.55 24.87 -26.64
N SER A 65 54.41 24.15 -27.37
CA SER A 65 53.98 23.13 -28.34
C SER A 65 53.15 21.98 -27.75
N CYS A 66 53.19 21.77 -26.42
CA CYS A 66 52.44 20.74 -25.74
C CYS A 66 51.06 21.18 -25.21
N SER A 67 50.70 22.46 -25.29
CA SER A 67 49.43 22.98 -24.76
C SER A 67 48.20 22.43 -25.49
N ILE A 68 48.26 22.33 -26.82
CA ILE A 68 47.15 21.89 -27.66
C ILE A 68 46.77 20.42 -27.40
N PRO A 69 47.71 19.45 -27.41
CA PRO A 69 47.39 18.07 -27.07
C PRO A 69 46.84 17.89 -25.65
N ILE A 70 47.31 18.68 -24.67
CA ILE A 70 46.80 18.65 -23.30
C ILE A 70 45.34 19.12 -23.27
N TYR A 71 45.04 20.24 -23.94
CA TYR A 71 43.69 20.77 -24.07
C TYR A 71 42.72 19.78 -24.74
N TRP A 72 43.13 19.11 -25.82
CA TRP A 72 42.26 18.13 -26.49
C TRP A 72 41.93 16.95 -25.57
N LYS A 73 42.89 16.47 -24.79
CA LYS A 73 42.68 15.40 -23.81
C LYS A 73 41.71 15.85 -22.72
N SER A 74 41.94 17.02 -22.11
CA SER A 74 41.06 17.54 -21.05
C SER A 74 39.65 17.79 -21.56
N ARG A 75 39.51 18.39 -22.75
CA ARG A 75 38.21 18.59 -23.40
C ARG A 75 37.48 17.27 -23.64
N THR A 76 38.17 16.25 -24.13
CA THR A 76 37.56 14.94 -24.41
C THR A 76 37.09 14.25 -23.13
N ILE A 77 37.88 14.35 -22.06
CA ILE A 77 37.52 13.80 -20.74
C ILE A 77 36.27 14.52 -20.20
N GLU A 78 36.25 15.85 -20.27
CA GLU A 78 35.13 16.65 -19.77
C GLU A 78 33.84 16.41 -20.56
N VAL A 79 33.92 16.35 -21.89
CA VAL A 79 32.76 16.01 -22.73
C VAL A 79 32.21 14.63 -22.36
N ARG A 80 33.07 13.62 -22.18
CA ARG A 80 32.62 12.29 -21.73
C ARG A 80 31.99 12.31 -20.35
N ARG A 81 32.50 13.13 -19.43
CA ARG A 81 31.94 13.30 -18.08
C ARG A 81 30.53 13.87 -18.15
N LEU A 82 30.32 14.91 -18.96
CA LEU A 82 29.01 15.51 -19.18
C LEU A 82 28.03 14.52 -19.84
N GLU A 83 28.45 13.84 -20.90
CA GLU A 83 27.62 12.82 -21.56
C GLU A 83 27.22 11.68 -20.61
N GLN A 84 28.07 11.30 -19.67
CA GLN A 84 27.75 10.28 -18.67
C GLN A 84 26.73 10.82 -17.67
N MET A 85 26.92 12.02 -17.15
CA MET A 85 25.96 12.65 -16.23
C MET A 85 24.58 12.79 -16.87
N ASP A 86 24.50 13.18 -18.13
CA ASP A 86 23.22 13.30 -18.86
C ASP A 86 22.53 11.93 -18.96
N LYS A 87 23.28 10.87 -19.31
CA LYS A 87 22.74 9.50 -19.37
C LYS A 87 22.26 8.99 -18.01
N ASP A 88 23.00 9.27 -16.95
CA ASP A 88 22.63 8.86 -15.60
C ASP A 88 21.37 9.58 -15.13
N TYR A 89 21.23 10.86 -15.46
CA TYR A 89 20.04 11.65 -15.21
C TYR A 89 18.82 11.13 -15.97
N ASP A 90 18.97 10.82 -17.26
CA ASP A 90 17.91 10.23 -18.08
C ASP A 90 17.49 8.86 -17.53
N ALA A 91 18.45 8.02 -17.17
CA ALA A 91 18.18 6.70 -16.57
C ALA A 91 17.43 6.81 -15.23
N LEU A 92 17.78 7.79 -14.40
CA LEU A 92 17.09 8.07 -13.14
C LEU A 92 15.64 8.50 -13.40
N ASN A 93 15.42 9.43 -14.33
CA ASN A 93 14.09 9.91 -14.70
C ASN A 93 13.23 8.77 -15.25
N ASP A 94 13.78 7.94 -16.12
CA ASP A 94 13.09 6.78 -16.69
C ASP A 94 12.71 5.77 -15.61
N ALA A 95 13.60 5.50 -14.65
CA ALA A 95 13.33 4.64 -13.52
C ALA A 95 12.21 5.20 -12.62
N GLN A 96 12.25 6.50 -12.31
CA GLN A 96 11.22 7.18 -11.52
C GLN A 96 9.86 7.13 -12.24
N ASN A 97 9.84 7.45 -13.54
CA ASN A 97 8.63 7.40 -14.37
C ASN A 97 8.05 5.99 -14.44
N PHE A 98 8.91 4.97 -14.54
CA PHE A 98 8.47 3.57 -14.54
C PHE A 98 7.84 3.18 -13.19
N GLN A 99 8.48 3.55 -12.07
CA GLN A 99 7.96 3.27 -10.73
C GLN A 99 6.62 3.98 -10.49
N ALA A 100 6.52 5.26 -10.83
CA ALA A 100 5.27 6.02 -10.71
C ALA A 100 4.13 5.39 -11.53
N LYS A 101 4.40 4.97 -12.78
CA LYS A 101 3.42 4.26 -13.61
C LYS A 101 3.01 2.92 -13.02
N ARG A 102 3.95 2.18 -12.42
CA ARG A 102 3.68 0.90 -11.77
C ARG A 102 2.82 1.07 -10.54
N GLU A 103 3.16 2.02 -9.68
CA GLU A 103 2.41 2.35 -8.46
C GLU A 103 1.00 2.80 -8.80
N ALA A 104 0.82 3.68 -9.80
CA ALA A 104 -0.49 4.11 -10.27
C ALA A 104 -1.36 2.95 -10.77
N LYS A 105 -0.77 1.95 -11.44
CA LYS A 105 -1.51 0.74 -11.86
C LYS A 105 -1.88 -0.13 -10.67
N MET A 106 -0.94 -0.34 -9.74
CA MET A 106 -1.21 -1.13 -8.53
C MET A 106 -2.33 -0.51 -7.70
N THR A 107 -2.31 0.80 -7.47
CA THR A 107 -3.38 1.49 -6.74
C THR A 107 -4.72 1.40 -7.45
N ALA A 108 -4.75 1.55 -8.78
CA ALA A 108 -5.99 1.39 -9.55
C ALA A 108 -6.57 -0.04 -9.43
N ASP A 109 -5.72 -1.06 -9.54
CA ASP A 109 -6.14 -2.46 -9.37
C ASP A 109 -6.62 -2.75 -7.94
N ASP A 110 -5.96 -2.19 -6.94
CA ASP A 110 -6.36 -2.31 -5.54
C ASP A 110 -7.71 -1.66 -5.27
N LEU A 111 -7.97 -0.44 -5.79
CA LEU A 111 -9.27 0.23 -5.66
C LEU A 111 -10.40 -0.59 -6.31
N VAL A 112 -10.16 -1.15 -7.50
CA VAL A 112 -11.13 -2.03 -8.16
C VAL A 112 -11.32 -3.33 -7.36
N GLY A 113 -10.25 -3.88 -6.81
CA GLY A 113 -10.26 -5.05 -5.94
C GLY A 113 -11.08 -4.81 -4.67
N GLU A 114 -10.86 -3.70 -3.99
CA GLU A 114 -11.58 -3.25 -2.80
C GLU A 114 -13.06 -3.03 -3.09
N ALA A 115 -13.42 -2.35 -4.18
CA ALA A 115 -14.80 -2.17 -4.57
C ALA A 115 -15.51 -3.52 -4.81
N LYS A 116 -14.82 -4.48 -5.45
CA LYS A 116 -15.36 -5.84 -5.66
C LYS A 116 -15.45 -6.62 -4.34
N ARG A 117 -14.45 -6.54 -3.46
CA ARG A 117 -14.47 -7.16 -2.12
C ARG A 117 -15.61 -6.59 -1.28
N ALA A 118 -15.80 -5.28 -1.25
CA ALA A 118 -16.89 -4.60 -0.56
C ALA A 118 -18.26 -5.05 -1.07
N LYS A 119 -18.45 -5.15 -2.39
CA LYS A 119 -19.70 -5.68 -2.99
C LYS A 119 -19.95 -7.14 -2.57
N ARG A 120 -18.90 -7.97 -2.54
CA ARG A 120 -19.01 -9.37 -2.09
C ARG A 120 -19.35 -9.46 -0.60
N GLN A 121 -18.74 -8.61 0.23
CA GLN A 121 -19.02 -8.56 1.66
C GLN A 121 -20.46 -8.11 1.93
N LYS A 122 -20.93 -7.04 1.30
CA LYS A 122 -22.34 -6.61 1.39
C LYS A 122 -23.32 -7.72 1.00
N LYS A 123 -23.02 -8.49 -0.05
CA LYS A 123 -23.84 -9.65 -0.45
C LYS A 123 -23.81 -10.76 0.60
N LYS A 124 -22.65 -11.07 1.19
CA LYS A 124 -22.54 -12.05 2.30
C LYS A 124 -23.35 -11.58 3.50
N ASP A 125 -23.18 -10.34 3.94
CA ASP A 125 -23.88 -9.77 5.08
C ASP A 125 -25.39 -9.74 4.84
N SER A 126 -25.84 -9.41 3.62
CA SER A 126 -27.27 -9.45 3.27
C SER A 126 -27.84 -10.86 3.34
N LYS A 127 -27.10 -11.89 2.88
CA LYS A 127 -27.54 -13.29 2.96
C LYS A 127 -27.66 -13.75 4.41
N VAL A 128 -26.67 -13.43 5.24
CA VAL A 128 -26.71 -13.75 6.68
C VAL A 128 -27.91 -13.08 7.34
N LYS A 129 -28.15 -11.79 7.07
CA LYS A 129 -29.33 -11.07 7.58
C LYS A 129 -30.65 -11.67 7.09
N THR A 130 -30.74 -12.08 5.81
CA THR A 130 -31.95 -12.73 5.30
C THR A 130 -32.19 -14.09 5.94
N GLU A 131 -31.15 -14.89 6.17
CA GLU A 131 -31.25 -16.16 6.90
C GLU A 131 -31.63 -15.96 8.37
N GLU A 132 -31.08 -14.94 9.04
CA GLU A 132 -31.47 -14.57 10.41
C GLU A 132 -32.94 -14.11 10.48
N MET A 133 -33.36 -13.24 9.56
CA MET A 133 -34.75 -12.81 9.44
C MET A 133 -35.67 -13.96 9.08
N ARG A 134 -35.24 -14.93 8.26
CA ARG A 134 -36.01 -16.13 7.95
C ARG A 134 -36.16 -17.03 9.17
N LYS A 135 -35.10 -17.28 9.94
CA LYS A 135 -35.16 -18.04 11.20
C LYS A 135 -36.01 -17.33 12.25
N ALA A 136 -35.89 -16.00 12.37
CA ALA A 136 -36.75 -15.20 13.24
C ALA A 136 -38.21 -15.24 12.77
N ALA A 137 -38.44 -15.16 11.45
CA ALA A 137 -39.78 -15.29 10.86
C ALA A 137 -40.35 -16.70 11.00
N GLU A 138 -39.55 -17.77 10.98
CA GLU A 138 -40.00 -19.13 11.31
C GLU A 138 -40.38 -19.24 12.80
N GLY A 139 -39.73 -18.47 13.67
CA GLY A 139 -40.14 -18.29 15.06
C GLY A 139 -41.46 -17.52 15.24
N VAL A 140 -41.72 -16.53 14.40
CA VAL A 140 -42.93 -15.67 14.43
C VAL A 140 -44.10 -16.26 13.63
N ASN A 141 -43.83 -17.00 12.55
CA ASN A 141 -44.82 -17.70 11.72
C ASN A 141 -45.30 -19.02 12.33
N LYS A 142 -45.11 -19.23 13.64
CA LYS A 142 -45.92 -20.17 14.41
C LYS A 142 -47.43 -19.85 14.36
N PHE A 143 -47.80 -18.66 13.87
CA PHE A 143 -49.17 -18.26 13.59
C PHE A 143 -49.63 -18.45 12.12
N ALA A 144 -48.72 -18.74 11.18
CA ALA A 144 -49.04 -18.74 9.75
C ALA A 144 -49.56 -20.10 9.22
N SER A 145 -49.24 -21.22 9.87
CA SER A 145 -49.67 -22.56 9.42
C SER A 145 -50.88 -23.14 10.17
N GLY A 146 -51.82 -22.28 10.55
CA GLY A 146 -52.97 -22.62 11.41
C GLY A 146 -52.57 -22.55 12.89
N ASN A 147 -53.26 -21.88 13.81
CA ASN A 147 -54.70 -21.73 13.93
C ASN A 147 -55.00 -20.51 14.82
N PHE A 148 -54.73 -19.29 14.33
CA PHE A 148 -54.96 -18.06 15.11
C PHE A 148 -56.43 -17.89 15.50
N LEU A 149 -57.34 -18.27 14.60
CA LEU A 149 -58.79 -18.18 14.83
C LEU A 149 -59.30 -19.23 15.84
N GLU A 150 -58.79 -20.47 15.84
CA GLU A 150 -59.14 -21.44 16.89
C GLU A 150 -58.52 -21.10 18.25
N MET A 151 -57.33 -20.49 18.29
CA MET A 151 -56.76 -20.03 19.55
C MET A 151 -57.58 -18.88 20.15
N MET A 152 -58.09 -17.94 19.34
CA MET A 152 -59.02 -16.91 19.82
C MET A 152 -60.37 -17.47 20.25
N GLN A 153 -60.89 -18.51 19.59
CA GLN A 153 -62.14 -19.17 19.98
C GLN A 153 -62.03 -19.99 21.28
N LYS A 154 -60.82 -20.35 21.70
CA LYS A 154 -60.56 -21.10 22.95
C LYS A 154 -60.15 -20.21 24.13
N ILE A 155 -59.98 -18.90 23.91
CA ILE A 155 -59.70 -17.94 24.99
C ILE A 155 -61.04 -17.38 25.48
N ASP A 156 -61.35 -17.63 26.75
CA ASP A 156 -62.55 -17.08 27.39
C ASP A 156 -62.48 -15.55 27.47
N PRO A 157 -63.59 -14.83 27.28
CA PRO A 157 -63.61 -13.36 27.15
C PRO A 157 -63.09 -12.61 28.38
N LYS A 158 -63.07 -13.25 29.56
CA LYS A 158 -62.55 -12.65 30.81
C LYS A 158 -61.03 -12.57 30.85
N GLU A 159 -60.33 -13.53 30.26
CA GLU A 159 -58.85 -13.53 30.24
C GLU A 159 -58.30 -12.56 29.20
N LEU A 160 -59.06 -12.30 28.14
CA LEU A 160 -58.72 -11.33 27.10
C LEU A 160 -58.73 -9.89 27.64
N GLU A 161 -59.70 -9.54 28.50
CA GLU A 161 -59.76 -8.22 29.13
C GLU A 161 -58.59 -7.97 30.09
N GLU A 162 -58.16 -8.99 30.83
CA GLU A 162 -56.98 -8.88 31.72
C GLU A 162 -55.68 -8.75 30.93
N GLN A 163 -55.53 -9.48 29.82
CA GLN A 163 -54.36 -9.35 28.95
C GLN A 163 -54.32 -8.00 28.23
N VAL A 164 -55.46 -7.47 27.79
CA VAL A 164 -55.54 -6.12 27.21
C VAL A 164 -55.24 -5.05 28.24
N ARG A 165 -55.66 -5.22 29.51
CA ARG A 165 -55.30 -4.31 30.61
C ARG A 165 -53.79 -4.32 30.88
N LYS A 166 -53.17 -5.50 30.98
CA LYS A 166 -51.73 -5.65 31.19
C LYS A 166 -50.92 -5.08 30.02
N ALA A 167 -51.30 -5.41 28.78
CA ALA A 167 -50.66 -4.87 27.59
C ALA A 167 -50.78 -3.34 27.48
N LYS A 168 -51.88 -2.75 27.95
CA LYS A 168 -52.10 -1.29 27.96
C LYS A 168 -51.30 -0.59 29.06
N GLU A 169 -51.03 -1.25 30.18
CA GLU A 169 -50.12 -0.78 31.22
C GLU A 169 -48.65 -0.89 30.79
N GLU A 170 -48.27 -1.99 30.14
CA GLU A 170 -46.94 -2.22 29.59
C GLU A 170 -46.63 -1.27 28.42
N ALA A 171 -47.57 -1.04 27.51
CA ALA A 171 -47.42 -0.05 26.44
C ALA A 171 -47.29 1.39 26.97
N LYS A 172 -47.94 1.73 28.09
CA LYS A 172 -47.72 3.01 28.78
C LYS A 172 -46.34 3.08 29.43
N ALA A 173 -45.81 1.98 29.94
CA ALA A 173 -44.47 1.92 30.53
C ALA A 173 -43.35 1.95 29.48
N GLU A 174 -43.56 1.37 28.29
CA GLU A 174 -42.59 1.40 27.18
C GLU A 174 -42.62 2.72 26.40
N ALA A 175 -43.80 3.33 26.22
CA ALA A 175 -43.90 4.68 25.64
C ALA A 175 -43.19 5.75 26.50
N ALA A 176 -43.04 5.52 27.80
CA ALA A 176 -42.25 6.38 28.69
C ALA A 176 -40.72 6.15 28.57
N LYS A 177 -40.27 5.03 27.99
CA LYS A 177 -38.84 4.66 27.87
C LYS A 177 -38.24 4.95 26.49
N HIS A 178 -39.05 5.13 25.46
CA HIS A 178 -38.56 5.28 24.08
C HIS A 178 -39.07 6.55 23.40
N VAL A 179 -38.66 7.71 23.92
CA VAL A 179 -38.52 8.91 23.08
C VAL A 179 -37.02 9.18 22.99
N PRO A 180 -36.35 8.84 21.87
CA PRO A 180 -34.97 9.26 21.67
C PRO A 180 -34.96 10.78 21.61
N SER A 181 -34.57 11.43 22.71
CA SER A 181 -34.29 12.85 22.73
C SER A 181 -33.02 13.06 21.90
N ILE A 182 -33.21 13.41 20.64
CA ILE A 182 -32.12 13.87 19.77
C ILE A 182 -31.53 15.10 20.47
N THR A 183 -30.35 14.93 21.03
CA THR A 183 -29.67 16.03 21.75
C THR A 183 -29.22 17.06 20.72
N VAL A 184 -29.30 18.35 21.06
CA VAL A 184 -28.87 19.47 20.18
C VAL A 184 -27.41 19.30 19.70
N SER A 185 -26.59 18.54 20.44
CA SER A 185 -25.24 18.15 20.05
C SER A 185 -25.20 17.29 18.77
N GLN A 186 -26.15 16.37 18.59
CA GLN A 186 -26.24 15.52 17.40
C GLN A 186 -26.70 16.27 16.15
N MET A 187 -27.38 17.42 16.29
CA MET A 187 -27.76 18.28 15.16
C MET A 187 -26.62 19.18 14.68
N LYS A 188 -25.54 19.34 15.47
CA LYS A 188 -24.40 20.23 15.16
C LYS A 188 -23.23 19.53 14.46
N SER A 189 -23.33 18.24 14.10
CA SER A 189 -22.30 17.61 13.26
C SER A 189 -22.39 18.12 11.83
N SER A 190 -21.74 19.26 11.59
CA SER A 190 -21.34 19.78 10.28
C SER A 190 -20.44 18.82 9.48
N SER A 191 -20.15 17.63 10.02
CA SER A 191 -19.29 16.59 9.45
C SER A 191 -19.91 15.84 8.25
N ASN A 192 -21.17 16.11 7.89
CA ASN A 192 -21.87 15.37 6.83
C ASN A 192 -21.97 16.12 5.49
N ILE A 193 -21.41 17.33 5.37
CA ILE A 193 -21.29 18.03 4.10
C ILE A 193 -19.86 17.81 3.59
N THR A 194 -19.68 16.74 2.82
CA THR A 194 -18.48 16.58 1.99
C THR A 194 -18.68 17.47 0.76
N PHE A 195 -18.06 18.65 0.77
CA PHE A 195 -17.84 19.39 -0.47
C PHE A 195 -16.91 18.54 -1.33
N ARG A 196 -17.40 18.07 -2.47
CA ARG A 196 -16.53 17.55 -3.52
C ARG A 196 -15.84 18.76 -4.11
N ASP A 197 -14.53 18.86 -3.90
CA ASP A 197 -13.67 19.81 -4.61
C ASP A 197 -13.90 19.62 -6.12
N VAL A 198 -14.51 20.62 -6.73
CA VAL A 198 -14.66 20.77 -8.17
C VAL A 198 -13.59 21.80 -8.56
N ASP A 199 -12.34 21.37 -8.58
CA ASP A 199 -11.22 22.15 -9.13
C ASP A 199 -10.55 21.29 -10.21
N ASP A 200 -11.17 21.29 -11.39
CA ASP A 200 -10.58 20.93 -12.68
C ASP A 200 -11.19 21.87 -13.73
N PHE A 201 -10.68 23.11 -13.79
CA PHE A 201 -10.82 24.02 -14.93
C PHE A 201 -9.59 24.94 -15.04
#